data_AF-A0A1F8LMX7-F1
#
_entry.id   AF-A0A1F8LMX7-F1
#
_cell.length_a   1.000
_cell.length_b   1.000
_cell.length_c   1.000
_cell.angle_alpha   90.00
_cell.angle_beta   90.00
_cell.angle_gamma   90.00
#
_symmetry.space_group_name_H-M   'P 1'
#
loop_
_entity.id
_entity.type
_entity.pdbx_description
1 polymer ?
#
loop_
_entity_poly.entity_id
_entity_poly.type
_entity_poly.pdbx_seq_one_letter_code
_entity_poly.pdbx_strand_id
1 'polypeptide(L)'
;MAWFRSRDGAILLSAVAFLAFIERAFLDWRFVFAEFVPDTDIATTALAMGFYVAVSGTWLWALAAAARGGRGGIVALLVLSLLLLVGLGIGTLVSFCPSVCQTAWPLGELSNWAGLVIGLLAAAATGLQLRGPR
;
A
#
# COMPACT_ATOMS: atom_id res chain seq x y z
N MET A 1 -1.70 13.84 19.39
CA MET A 1 -2.49 12.58 19.43
C MET A 1 -3.92 12.75 18.91
N ALA A 2 -4.61 13.87 19.16
CA ALA A 2 -5.97 14.10 18.65
C ALA A 2 -6.09 13.96 17.11
N TRP A 3 -5.10 14.46 16.37
CA TRP A 3 -5.07 14.35 14.90
C TRP A 3 -4.97 12.90 14.39
N PHE A 4 -4.15 12.04 15.01
CA PHE A 4 -4.01 10.64 14.60
C PHE A 4 -5.30 9.82 14.77
N ARG A 5 -6.16 10.22 15.72
CA ARG A 5 -7.48 9.63 15.94
C ARG A 5 -8.58 10.31 15.14
N SER A 6 -8.28 11.43 14.48
CA SER A 6 -9.26 12.13 13.67
C SER A 6 -9.45 11.41 12.35
N ARG A 7 -10.61 11.64 11.74
CA ARG A 7 -10.93 11.09 10.43
C ARG A 7 -10.00 11.62 9.34
N ASP A 8 -9.68 12.90 9.40
CA ASP A 8 -8.77 13.54 8.44
C ASP A 8 -7.36 12.99 8.55
N GLY A 9 -6.89 12.70 9.77
CA GLY A 9 -5.60 12.05 9.98
C GLY A 9 -5.56 10.64 9.41
N ALA A 10 -6.62 9.85 9.62
CA ALA A 10 -6.75 8.52 9.04
C ALA A 10 -6.78 8.56 7.50
N ILE A 11 -7.51 9.52 6.90
CA ILE A 11 -7.56 9.71 5.44
C ILE A 11 -6.20 10.12 4.91
N LEU A 12 -5.52 11.09 5.53
CA LEU A 12 -4.20 11.55 5.07
C LEU A 12 -3.18 10.42 5.12
N LEU A 13 -3.09 9.70 6.24
CA LEU A 13 -2.16 8.57 6.35
C LEU A 13 -2.47 7.47 5.33
N SER A 14 -3.75 7.23 5.04
CA SER A 14 -4.14 6.27 4.00
C SER A 14 -3.83 6.76 2.60
N ALA A 15 -3.82 8.07 2.35
CA ALA A 15 -3.38 8.65 1.08
C ALA A 15 -1.86 8.55 0.94
N VAL A 16 -1.09 8.78 2.01
CA VAL A 16 0.36 8.56 2.02
C VAL A 16 0.69 7.07 1.80
N ALA A 17 -0.08 6.16 2.40
CA ALA A 17 0.01 4.72 2.13
C ALA A 17 -0.26 4.38 0.66
N PHE A 18 -1.25 5.01 0.04
CA PHE A 18 -1.49 4.85 -1.40
C PHE A 18 -0.28 5.30 -2.23
N LEU A 19 0.33 6.44 -1.90
CA LEU A 19 1.52 6.92 -2.60
C LEU A 19 2.71 5.97 -2.44
N ALA A 20 2.92 5.41 -1.25
CA ALA A 20 3.94 4.38 -1.03
C ALA A 20 3.66 3.10 -1.85
N PHE A 21 2.40 2.70 -1.97
CA PHE A 21 2.01 1.58 -2.84
C PHE A 21 2.31 1.86 -4.32
N ILE A 22 2.03 3.07 -4.81
CA ILE A 22 2.34 3.48 -6.18
C ILE A 22 3.85 3.54 -6.43
N GLU A 23 4.61 4.10 -5.49
CA GLU A 23 6.07 4.09 -5.54
C GLU A 23 6.61 2.66 -5.63
N ARG A 24 6.09 1.75 -4.80
CA ARG A 24 6.43 0.33 -4.87
C ARG A 24 6.09 -0.30 -6.23
N ALA A 25 4.93 0.01 -6.79
CA ALA A 25 4.52 -0.47 -8.11
C ALA A 25 5.52 -0.08 -9.22
N PHE A 26 6.05 1.15 -9.18
CA PHE A 26 7.06 1.59 -10.13
C PHE A 26 8.40 0.86 -9.95
N LEU A 27 8.80 0.60 -8.69
CA LEU A 27 9.99 -0.19 -8.41
C LEU A 27 9.83 -1.64 -8.86
N ASP A 28 8.67 -2.25 -8.61
CA ASP A 28 8.36 -3.60 -9.07
C ASP A 28 8.43 -3.68 -10.59
N TRP A 29 7.81 -2.72 -11.29
CA TRP A 29 7.85 -2.66 -12.74
C TRP A 29 9.27 -2.54 -13.29
N ARG A 30 10.08 -1.64 -12.72
CA ARG A 30 11.43 -1.35 -13.23
C ARG A 30 12.48 -2.40 -12.87
N PHE A 31 12.41 -2.95 -11.66
CA PHE A 31 13.50 -3.74 -11.10
C PHE A 31 13.12 -5.18 -10.81
N VAL A 32 11.86 -5.47 -10.46
CA VAL A 32 11.45 -6.83 -10.10
C VAL A 32 10.95 -7.58 -11.33
N PHE A 33 9.95 -7.06 -12.05
CA PHE A 33 9.41 -7.76 -13.21
C PHE A 33 10.42 -7.94 -14.33
N ALA A 34 11.36 -7.00 -14.49
CA ALA A 34 12.47 -7.15 -15.44
C ALA A 34 13.34 -8.40 -15.20
N GLU A 35 13.33 -8.96 -13.99
CA GLU A 35 14.07 -10.19 -13.66
C GLU A 35 13.29 -11.47 -13.99
N PHE A 36 11.96 -11.42 -14.05
CA PHE A 36 11.09 -12.61 -14.14
C PHE A 36 10.22 -12.68 -15.38
N VAL A 37 9.97 -11.54 -16.04
CA VAL A 37 9.00 -11.41 -17.13
C VAL A 37 9.74 -10.89 -18.35
N PRO A 38 9.82 -11.67 -19.46
CA PRO A 38 10.35 -11.18 -20.71
C PRO A 38 9.53 -9.99 -21.23
N ASP A 39 10.19 -9.02 -21.90
CA ASP A 39 9.51 -7.84 -22.48
C ASP A 39 8.39 -8.19 -23.48
N THR A 40 8.42 -9.41 -24.04
CA THR A 40 7.42 -9.92 -24.97
C THR A 40 6.21 -10.58 -24.29
N ASP A 41 6.24 -10.79 -22.98
CA ASP A 41 5.11 -11.39 -22.25
C ASP A 41 4.03 -10.34 -21.93
N ILE A 42 3.23 -10.07 -22.96
CA ILE A 42 2.13 -9.09 -22.91
C ILE A 42 1.02 -9.54 -21.96
N ALA A 43 0.80 -10.85 -21.80
CA ALA A 43 -0.28 -11.38 -20.99
C ALA A 43 -0.02 -11.14 -19.50
N THR A 44 1.17 -11.52 -19.01
CA THR A 44 1.58 -11.27 -17.62
C THR A 44 1.63 -9.76 -17.33
N THR A 45 2.15 -8.98 -18.27
CA THR A 45 2.14 -7.51 -18.20
C THR A 45 0.73 -6.95 -18.03
N ALA A 46 -0.22 -7.36 -18.88
CA ALA A 46 -1.60 -6.88 -18.82
C ALA A 46 -2.28 -7.24 -17.50
N LEU A 47 -2.02 -8.45 -16.97
CA LEU A 47 -2.54 -8.87 -15.67
C LEU A 47 -1.97 -8.03 -14.52
N ALA A 48 -0.66 -7.78 -14.51
CA ALA A 48 -0.03 -6.93 -13.50
C ALA A 48 -0.58 -5.49 -13.54
N MET A 49 -0.68 -4.90 -14.73
CA MET A 49 -1.27 -3.57 -14.91
C MET A 49 -2.73 -3.53 -14.44
N GLY A 50 -3.52 -4.54 -14.82
CA GLY A 50 -4.91 -4.68 -14.37
C GLY A 50 -5.03 -4.75 -12.85
N PHE A 51 -4.14 -5.49 -12.19
CA PHE A 51 -4.06 -5.55 -10.72
C PHE A 51 -3.79 -4.17 -10.12
N TYR A 52 -2.74 -3.46 -10.54
CA TYR A 52 -2.41 -2.14 -10.00
C TYR A 52 -3.53 -1.11 -10.25
N VAL A 53 -4.19 -1.15 -11.41
CA VAL A 53 -5.34 -0.27 -11.71
C VAL A 53 -6.52 -0.59 -10.80
N ALA A 54 -6.88 -1.86 -10.63
CA ALA A 54 -8.00 -2.27 -9.79
C ALA A 54 -7.76 -1.89 -8.32
N VAL A 55 -6.56 -2.15 -7.81
CA VAL A 55 -6.15 -1.76 -6.45
C VAL A 55 -6.18 -0.25 -6.28
N SER A 56 -5.59 0.51 -7.22
CA SER A 56 -5.55 1.97 -7.15
C SER A 56 -6.95 2.58 -7.20
N GLY A 57 -7.81 2.09 -8.11
CA GLY A 57 -9.21 2.51 -8.19
C GLY A 57 -9.97 2.22 -6.89
N THR A 58 -9.75 1.04 -6.29
CA THR A 58 -10.35 0.68 -5.00
C THR A 58 -9.86 1.60 -3.88
N TRP A 59 -8.58 1.95 -3.87
CA TRP A 59 -8.00 2.85 -2.88
C TRP A 59 -8.57 4.27 -2.99
N LEU A 60 -8.66 4.81 -4.21
CA LEU A 60 -9.24 6.12 -4.48
C LEU A 60 -10.73 6.17 -4.11
N TRP A 61 -11.49 5.12 -4.46
CA TRP A 61 -12.88 4.99 -4.02
C TRP A 61 -12.98 4.98 -2.49
N ALA A 62 -12.12 4.21 -1.82
CA ALA A 62 -12.12 4.08 -0.37
C ALA A 62 -11.80 5.41 0.32
N LEU A 63 -10.83 6.19 -0.20
CA LEU A 63 -10.53 7.54 0.26
C LEU A 63 -11.74 8.48 0.11
N ALA A 64 -12.39 8.48 -1.07
CA ALA A 64 -13.56 9.32 -1.32
C ALA A 64 -14.78 8.91 -0.48
N ALA A 65 -15.01 7.61 -0.28
CA ALA A 65 -16.06 7.10 0.59
C ALA A 65 -15.79 7.45 2.05
N ALA A 66 -14.55 7.29 2.51
CA ALA A 66 -14.11 7.69 3.84
C ALA A 66 -14.23 9.20 4.04
N ALA A 67 -13.97 10.03 3.04
CA ALA A 67 -14.14 11.50 3.09
C ALA A 67 -15.61 11.94 3.15
N ARG A 68 -16.56 11.09 2.73
CA ARG A 68 -18.01 11.35 2.82
C ARG A 68 -18.71 10.78 4.06
N GLY A 69 -17.98 10.04 4.91
CA GLY A 69 -18.51 9.49 6.17
C GLY A 69 -18.81 8.00 6.08
N GLY A 70 -18.53 7.39 4.93
CA GLY A 70 -18.76 5.97 4.72
C GLY A 70 -17.80 5.12 5.55
N ARG A 71 -18.35 4.39 6.52
CA ARG A 71 -17.61 3.38 7.29
C ARG A 71 -16.98 2.32 6.38
N GLY A 72 -17.65 1.96 5.29
CA GLY A 72 -17.12 1.04 4.28
C GLY A 72 -15.80 1.51 3.64
N GLY A 73 -15.64 2.82 3.43
CA GLY A 73 -14.39 3.40 2.95
C GLY A 73 -13.26 3.20 3.96
N ILE A 74 -13.50 3.48 5.24
CA ILE A 74 -12.50 3.27 6.30
C ILE A 74 -12.10 1.80 6.43
N VAL A 75 -13.06 0.87 6.34
CA VAL A 75 -12.77 -0.58 6.34
C VAL A 75 -11.90 -0.96 5.15
N ALA A 76 -12.22 -0.49 3.96
CA ALA A 76 -11.42 -0.76 2.77
C ALA A 76 -9.99 -0.20 2.89
N LEU A 77 -9.81 1.02 3.40
CA LEU A 77 -8.48 1.61 3.64
C LEU A 77 -7.66 0.78 4.64
N LEU A 78 -8.30 0.30 5.71
CA LEU A 78 -7.66 -0.59 6.68
C LEU A 78 -7.20 -1.90 6.01
N VAL A 79 -8.08 -2.55 5.27
CA VAL A 79 -7.79 -3.82 4.59
C VAL A 79 -6.67 -3.65 3.56
N LEU A 80 -6.73 -2.62 2.73
CA LEU A 80 -5.69 -2.34 1.73
C LEU A 80 -4.34 -2.07 2.39
N SER A 81 -4.30 -1.25 3.44
CA SER A 81 -3.05 -0.96 4.18
C SER A 81 -2.46 -2.23 4.82
N LEU A 82 -3.31 -3.04 5.46
CA LEU A 82 -2.87 -4.28 6.10
C LEU A 82 -2.41 -5.33 5.09
N LEU A 83 -3.11 -5.52 3.99
CA LEU A 83 -2.73 -6.56 3.03
C LEU A 83 -1.52 -6.14 2.19
N LEU A 84 -1.54 -4.92 1.63
CA LEU A 84 -0.62 -4.54 0.56
C LEU A 84 0.65 -3.86 1.06
N LEU A 85 0.63 -3.22 2.22
CA LEU A 85 1.84 -2.60 2.78
C LEU A 85 2.37 -3.36 3.99
N VAL A 86 1.49 -3.89 4.84
CA VAL A 86 1.95 -4.66 6.01
C VAL A 86 2.20 -6.12 5.65
N GLY A 87 1.21 -6.82 5.12
CA GLY A 87 1.30 -8.24 4.78
C GLY A 87 2.34 -8.51 3.70
N LEU A 88 2.20 -7.85 2.54
CA LEU A 88 3.20 -7.94 1.48
C LEU A 88 4.54 -7.33 1.90
N GLY A 89 4.57 -6.22 2.64
CA GLY A 89 5.83 -5.64 3.11
C GLY A 89 6.63 -6.58 4.03
N ILE A 90 5.97 -7.24 4.98
CA ILE A 90 6.58 -8.29 5.81
C ILE A 90 7.02 -9.44 4.93
N GLY A 91 6.15 -9.94 4.03
CA GLY A 91 6.49 -11.03 3.10
C GLY A 91 7.72 -10.71 2.25
N THR A 92 7.86 -9.47 1.80
CA THR A 92 9.04 -9.01 1.08
C THR A 92 10.28 -9.05 1.97
N LEU A 93 10.21 -8.46 3.16
CA LEU A 93 11.36 -8.37 4.08
C LEU A 93 11.83 -9.72 4.64
N VAL A 94 11.00 -10.76 4.62
CA VAL A 94 11.36 -12.09 5.15
C VAL A 94 11.59 -13.15 4.09
N SER A 95 10.98 -13.01 2.90
CA SER A 95 11.00 -14.05 1.86
C SER A 95 11.44 -13.54 0.49
N PHE A 96 10.79 -12.50 -0.06
CA PHE A 96 11.02 -12.12 -1.46
C PHE A 96 12.30 -11.29 -1.67
N CYS A 97 12.57 -10.36 -0.76
CA CYS A 97 13.83 -9.60 -0.73
C CYS A 97 14.25 -9.38 0.73
N PRO A 98 14.85 -10.40 1.37
CA PRO A 98 15.25 -10.33 2.76
C PRO A 98 16.19 -9.15 3.03
N SER A 99 15.97 -8.43 4.14
CA SER A 99 16.86 -7.34 4.54
C SER A 99 18.24 -7.90 4.88
N VAL A 100 19.33 -7.40 4.29
CA VAL A 100 19.44 -6.22 3.41
C VAL A 100 19.07 -6.55 1.95
N CYS A 101 18.01 -5.93 1.42
CA CYS A 101 17.50 -6.16 0.07
C CYS A 101 18.48 -5.63 -0.99
N GLN A 102 19.10 -6.53 -1.75
CA GLN A 102 20.09 -6.16 -2.77
C GLN A 102 19.44 -5.63 -4.06
N THR A 103 18.22 -6.05 -4.38
CA THR A 103 17.49 -5.59 -5.56
C THR A 103 17.21 -4.09 -5.44
N ALA A 104 17.73 -3.32 -6.41
CA ALA A 104 17.64 -1.87 -6.46
C ALA A 104 18.19 -1.16 -5.19
N TRP A 105 19.23 -1.71 -4.55
CA TRP A 105 19.86 -1.06 -3.39
C TRP A 105 20.35 0.37 -3.72
N PRO A 106 20.12 1.37 -2.84
CA PRO A 106 19.44 1.31 -1.54
C PRO A 106 17.93 1.57 -1.60
N LEU A 107 17.39 1.87 -2.79
CA LEU A 107 15.99 2.26 -2.98
C LEU A 107 15.02 1.15 -2.59
N GLY A 108 15.29 -0.09 -2.96
CA GLY A 108 14.43 -1.24 -2.64
C GLY A 108 14.25 -1.43 -1.13
N GLU A 109 15.35 -1.38 -0.37
CA GLU A 109 15.33 -1.48 1.09
C GLU A 109 14.53 -0.34 1.73
N LEU A 110 14.82 0.90 1.31
CA LEU A 110 14.14 2.08 1.83
C LEU A 110 12.64 2.02 1.56
N SER A 111 12.24 1.62 0.35
CA SER A 111 10.85 1.45 -0.06
C SER A 111 10.13 0.39 0.78
N ASN A 112 10.76 -0.77 1.01
CA ASN A 112 10.18 -1.85 1.80
C ASN A 112 9.89 -1.41 3.25
N TRP A 113 10.86 -0.77 3.90
CA TRP A 113 10.68 -0.27 5.27
C TRP A 113 9.71 0.91 5.36
N ALA A 114 9.82 1.88 4.44
CA ALA A 114 8.92 3.03 4.40
C ALA A 114 7.47 2.58 4.19
N GLY A 115 7.24 1.71 3.21
CA GLY A 115 5.93 1.11 2.94
C GLY A 115 5.36 0.41 4.17
N LEU A 116 6.15 -0.43 4.85
CA LEU A 116 5.71 -1.13 6.06
C LEU A 116 5.32 -0.15 7.18
N VAL A 117 6.17 0.82 7.48
CA VAL A 117 5.91 1.80 8.56
C VAL A 117 4.69 2.65 8.24
N ILE A 118 4.57 3.17 7.01
CA ILE A 118 3.43 3.96 6.57
C ILE A 118 2.14 3.11 6.61
N GLY A 119 2.21 1.86 6.16
CA GLY A 119 1.10 0.91 6.20
C GLY A 119 0.61 0.64 7.62
N LEU A 120 1.52 0.44 8.58
CA LEU A 120 1.19 0.26 9.99
C LEU A 120 0.52 1.50 10.58
N LEU A 121 1.02 2.70 10.26
CA LEU A 121 0.43 3.96 10.73
C LEU A 121 -0.98 4.18 10.16
N ALA A 122 -1.16 3.94 8.86
CA ALA A 122 -2.47 4.05 8.20
C ALA A 122 -3.47 3.03 8.75
N ALA A 123 -3.05 1.78 8.94
CA ALA A 123 -3.87 0.72 9.53
C ALA A 123 -4.24 1.04 10.99
N ALA A 124 -3.30 1.54 11.79
CA ALA A 124 -3.58 1.92 13.16
C ALA A 124 -4.58 3.09 13.23
N ALA A 125 -4.40 4.14 12.42
CA ALA A 125 -5.30 5.30 12.39
C ALA A 125 -6.72 4.92 11.94
N THR A 126 -6.85 4.14 10.86
CA THR A 126 -8.15 3.67 10.36
C THR A 126 -8.80 2.67 11.33
N GLY A 127 -8.03 1.78 11.94
CA GLY A 127 -8.51 0.84 12.95
C GLY A 127 -9.02 1.52 14.22
N LEU A 128 -8.32 2.56 14.71
CA LEU A 128 -8.81 3.39 15.80
C LEU A 128 -10.12 4.08 15.43
N GLN A 129 -10.24 4.56 14.19
CA GLN A 129 -11.45 5.25 13.77
C GLN A 129 -12.66 4.31 13.63
N LEU A 130 -12.44 3.03 13.37
CA LEU A 130 -13.53 2.03 13.39
C LEU A 130 -14.01 1.68 14.80
N ARG A 131 -13.17 1.90 15.82
CA ARG A 131 -13.45 1.65 17.24
C ARG A 131 -14.06 2.86 17.97
N GLY A 132 -13.97 4.05 17.41
CA GLY A 132 -14.56 5.27 17.99
C GLY A 132 -16.10 5.24 18.00
N PRO A 133 -16.76 5.95 18.94
CA PRO A 133 -18.20 6.17 18.89
C PRO A 133 -18.57 6.93 17.59
N ARG A 134 -19.71 6.56 17.00
CA ARG A 134 -20.19 7.09 15.71
C ARG A 134 -20.48 8.59 15.79
#